data_AF-A0A0C5QCL0-F1
#
_entry.id   AF-A0A0C5QCL0-F1
#
_cell.length_a   1.000
_cell.length_b   1.000
_cell.length_c   1.000
_cell.angle_alpha   90.00
_cell.angle_beta   90.00
_cell.angle_gamma   90.00
#
_symmetry.space_group_name_H-M   'P 1'
#
loop_
_entity.id
_entity.type
_entity.pdbx_description
1 polymer ?
#
loop_
_entity_poly.entity_id
_entity_poly.type
_entity_poly.pdbx_seq_one_letter_code
_entity_poly.pdbx_strand_id
1 'polypeptide(L)'
;MREKIMRGLLVIAATMFVSATAIAALDEAGAREIARQWVPKGAVYLSTKDEIDEYEVEFLVHETNSKYQIDINKNTAMVAEVKTKLRGERGA
;
A
#
# COMPACT_ATOMS: atom_id res chain seq x y z
N MET A 1 -5.54 10.33 15.66
CA MET A 1 -4.97 11.66 15.37
C MET A 1 -4.84 11.74 13.86
N ARG A 2 -5.66 12.57 13.18
CA ARG A 2 -5.70 12.60 11.71
C ARG A 2 -4.39 13.21 11.20
N GLU A 3 -3.51 12.39 10.63
CA GLU A 3 -2.29 12.89 10.00
C GLU A 3 -2.63 13.64 8.71
N LYS A 4 -2.79 14.95 8.90
CA LYS A 4 -2.43 16.04 8.01
C LYS A 4 -2.13 15.66 6.55
N ILE A 5 -3.12 15.96 5.71
CA ILE A 5 -2.93 16.68 4.45
C ILE A 5 -1.93 15.99 3.50
N MET A 6 -2.36 14.85 2.92
CA MET A 6 -1.76 14.29 1.71
C MET A 6 -2.08 15.18 0.49
N ARG A 7 -1.39 16.31 0.36
CA ARG A 7 -1.35 17.09 -0.89
C ARG A 7 -0.43 16.38 -1.89
N GLY A 8 -0.94 16.01 -3.06
CA GLY A 8 -0.21 15.28 -4.11
C GLY A 8 -0.41 13.75 -4.12
N LEU A 9 -1.62 13.27 -3.84
CA LEU A 9 -1.95 11.84 -3.88
C LEU A 9 -2.41 11.46 -5.29
N LEU A 10 -1.63 10.63 -6.00
CA LEU A 10 -2.11 9.97 -7.21
C LEU A 10 -2.68 8.61 -6.79
N VAL A 11 -4.01 8.47 -6.86
CA VAL A 11 -4.71 7.21 -6.59
C VAL A 11 -4.77 6.43 -7.90
N ILE A 12 -4.07 5.31 -7.97
CA ILE A 12 -4.12 4.42 -9.13
C ILE A 12 -5.01 3.23 -8.73
N ALA A 13 -6.26 3.25 -9.16
CA ALA A 13 -7.14 2.10 -9.06
C ALA A 13 -6.73 1.06 -10.12
N ALA A 14 -5.74 0.24 -9.81
CA ALA A 14 -5.39 -0.90 -10.65
C ALA A 14 -6.25 -2.09 -10.22
N THR A 15 -7.21 -2.49 -11.07
CA THR A 15 -8.02 -3.69 -10.82
C THR A 15 -7.39 -4.85 -11.59
N MET A 16 -6.60 -5.68 -10.90
CA MET A 16 -6.19 -6.99 -11.42
C MET A 16 -6.76 -8.10 -10.54
N PHE A 17 -7.41 -9.08 -11.17
CA PHE A 17 -7.94 -10.26 -10.52
C PHE A 17 -6.81 -11.15 -10.03
N VAL A 18 -6.40 -10.98 -8.77
CA VAL A 18 -5.62 -12.00 -8.06
C VAL A 18 -6.60 -13.11 -7.69
N SER A 19 -6.36 -14.31 -8.21
CA SER A 19 -7.16 -15.49 -7.84
C SER A 19 -7.04 -15.70 -6.34
N ALA A 20 -8.15 -15.55 -5.62
CA ALA A 20 -8.20 -15.69 -4.17
C ALA A 20 -7.91 -17.15 -3.79
N THR A 21 -6.65 -17.48 -3.54
CA THR A 21 -6.32 -18.63 -2.69
C THR A 21 -6.88 -18.31 -1.31
N ALA A 22 -7.83 -19.11 -0.83
CA ALA A 22 -8.41 -18.96 0.50
C ALA A 22 -7.28 -18.97 1.54
N ILE A 23 -6.96 -17.79 2.08
CA ILE A 23 -5.94 -17.62 3.10
C ILE A 23 -6.63 -17.88 4.44
N ALA A 24 -5.95 -18.57 5.36
CA ALA A 24 -6.22 -18.39 6.78
C ALA A 24 -6.27 -16.88 7.10
N ALA A 25 -6.95 -16.46 8.18
CA ALA A 25 -7.11 -15.04 8.54
C ALA A 25 -5.86 -14.23 8.18
N LEU A 26 -6.01 -13.27 7.25
CA LEU A 26 -4.89 -12.53 6.68
C LEU A 26 -4.07 -11.94 7.81
N ASP A 27 -2.78 -12.23 7.84
CA ASP A 27 -1.84 -11.67 8.80
C ASP A 27 -0.98 -10.58 8.16
N GLU A 28 -0.20 -9.87 8.97
CA GLU A 28 0.66 -8.77 8.53
C GLU A 28 1.64 -9.21 7.42
N ALA A 29 2.15 -10.44 7.52
CA ALA A 29 3.10 -11.00 6.56
C ALA A 29 2.43 -11.27 5.21
N GLY A 30 1.23 -11.85 5.21
CA GLY A 30 0.42 -12.07 4.02
C GLY A 30 0.02 -10.75 3.35
N ALA A 31 -0.39 -9.75 4.13
CA ALA A 31 -0.69 -8.42 3.62
C ALA A 31 0.53 -7.78 2.95
N ARG A 32 1.70 -7.84 3.59
CA ARG A 32 2.94 -7.34 3.01
C ARG A 32 3.30 -8.03 1.68
N GLU A 33 3.09 -9.34 1.58
CA GLU A 33 3.38 -10.09 0.35
C GLU A 33 2.42 -9.70 -0.77
N ILE A 34 1.13 -9.54 -0.46
CA ILE A 34 0.13 -9.01 -1.41
C ILE A 34 0.56 -7.62 -1.86
N ALA A 35 0.83 -6.69 -0.93
CA ALA A 35 1.20 -5.31 -1.22
C ALA A 35 2.48 -5.20 -2.06
N ARG A 36 3.44 -6.11 -1.87
CA ARG A 36 4.69 -6.14 -2.64
C ARG A 36 4.46 -6.35 -4.14
N GLN A 37 3.35 -6.96 -4.55
CA GLN A 37 2.99 -7.13 -5.96
C GLN A 37 2.52 -5.82 -6.62
N TRP A 38 2.16 -4.81 -5.83
CA TRP A 38 1.62 -3.52 -6.28
C TRP A 38 2.66 -2.40 -6.35
N VAL A 39 3.91 -2.71 -5.97
CA VAL A 39 5.00 -1.75 -5.97
C VAL A 39 6.08 -2.16 -6.97
N PRO A 40 6.82 -1.19 -7.54
CA PRO A 40 7.94 -1.49 -8.43
C PRO A 40 8.99 -2.39 -7.77
N LYS A 41 9.68 -3.19 -8.58
CA LYS A 41 10.86 -3.93 -8.13
C LYS A 41 11.88 -2.93 -7.58
N GLY A 42 12.43 -3.19 -6.40
CA GLY A 42 13.32 -2.27 -5.69
C GLY A 42 12.63 -1.36 -4.67
N ALA A 43 11.30 -1.43 -4.53
CA ALA A 43 10.59 -0.79 -3.43
C ALA A 43 11.03 -1.38 -2.07
N VAL A 44 11.39 -0.50 -1.14
CA VAL A 44 11.81 -0.86 0.22
C VAL A 44 10.60 -0.81 1.13
N TYR A 45 10.37 -1.88 1.88
CA TYR A 45 9.32 -1.92 2.90
C TYR A 45 9.60 -0.89 4.00
N LEU A 46 8.61 -0.08 4.35
CA LEU A 46 8.70 0.89 5.43
C LEU A 46 7.99 0.38 6.69
N SER A 47 6.71 0.05 6.56
CA SER A 47 5.85 -0.31 7.68
C SER A 47 4.58 -1.00 7.19
N THR A 48 3.96 -1.74 8.10
CA THR A 48 2.57 -2.18 8.01
C THR A 48 1.87 -1.63 9.24
N LYS A 49 0.68 -1.05 9.05
CA LYS A 49 -0.23 -0.73 10.14
C LYS A 49 -1.37 -1.73 10.13
N ASP A 50 -1.64 -2.29 11.30
CA ASP A 50 -2.80 -3.11 11.57
C ASP A 50 -3.97 -2.19 11.94
N GLU A 51 -4.87 -1.96 10.98
CA GLU A 51 -6.13 -1.22 11.19
C GLU A 51 -7.28 -2.22 11.40
N ILE A 52 -8.45 -1.76 11.84
CA ILE A 52 -9.55 -2.67 12.23
C ILE A 52 -9.95 -3.61 11.08
N ASP A 53 -10.16 -3.05 9.88
CA ASP A 53 -10.69 -3.78 8.72
C ASP A 53 -9.65 -4.03 7.62
N GLU A 54 -8.47 -3.43 7.73
CA GLU A 54 -7.45 -3.43 6.68
C GLU A 54 -6.01 -3.43 7.23
N TYR A 55 -5.08 -3.84 6.38
CA TYR A 55 -3.65 -3.60 6.56
C TYR A 55 -3.20 -2.49 5.63
N GLU A 56 -2.64 -1.42 6.19
CA GLU A 56 -2.00 -0.35 5.43
C GLU A 56 -0.50 -0.66 5.31
N VAL A 57 -0.04 -1.02 4.13
CA VAL A 57 1.36 -1.37 3.88
C VAL A 57 2.06 -0.26 3.11
N GLU A 58 3.15 0.26 3.65
CA GLU A 58 3.92 1.35 3.05
C GLU A 58 5.25 0.87 2.47
N PHE A 59 5.57 1.35 1.26
CA PHE A 59 6.85 1.15 0.59
C PHE A 59 7.45 2.46 0.10
N LEU A 60 8.77 2.51 -0.01
CA LEU A 60 9.52 3.60 -0.63
C LEU A 60 10.29 3.09 -1.84
N VAL A 61 10.06 3.71 -2.99
CA VAL A 61 10.90 3.55 -4.17
C VAL A 61 11.94 4.65 -4.16
N HIS A 62 13.21 4.30 -3.93
CA HIS A 62 14.30 5.28 -3.85
C HIS A 62 14.61 5.95 -5.19
N GLU A 63 14.44 5.22 -6.30
CA GLU A 63 14.73 5.72 -7.66
C GLU A 63 13.89 6.95 -8.00
N THR A 64 12.60 6.90 -7.72
CA THR A 64 11.66 8.00 -7.98
C THR A 64 11.38 8.84 -6.73
N ASN A 65 11.96 8.45 -5.59
CA ASN A 65 11.61 8.96 -4.26
C ASN A 65 10.09 8.93 -4.03
N SER A 66 9.41 7.87 -4.47
CA SER A 66 7.95 7.74 -4.34
C SER A 66 7.58 6.85 -3.17
N LYS A 67 6.69 7.33 -2.31
CA LYS A 67 6.03 6.52 -1.29
C LYS A 67 4.79 5.87 -1.90
N TYR A 68 4.67 4.57 -1.72
CA TYR A 68 3.49 3.77 -2.04
C TYR A 68 2.82 3.35 -0.74
N GLN A 69 1.51 3.51 -0.66
CA GLN A 69 0.67 3.00 0.43
C GLN A 69 -0.39 2.09 -0.19
N ILE A 70 -0.47 0.86 0.29
CA ILE A 70 -1.35 -0.17 -0.22
C ILE A 70 -2.25 -0.63 0.92
N ASP A 71 -3.55 -0.40 0.77
CA ASP A 71 -4.55 -0.76 1.77
C ASP A 71 -5.17 -2.11 1.36
N ILE A 72 -5.13 -3.10 2.27
CA ILE A 72 -5.53 -4.48 1.99
C ILE A 72 -6.63 -4.90 2.96
N ASN A 73 -7.79 -5.27 2.43
CA ASN A 73 -8.90 -5.71 3.25
C ASN A 73 -8.61 -7.07 3.90
N LYS A 74 -8.74 -7.15 5.23
CA LYS A 74 -8.43 -8.37 6.00
C LYS A 74 -9.38 -9.53 5.74
N ASN A 75 -10.64 -9.22 5.41
CA ASN A 75 -11.68 -10.22 5.23
C ASN A 75 -11.63 -10.85 3.83
N THR A 76 -11.21 -10.08 2.82
CA THR A 76 -11.20 -10.53 1.42
C THR A 76 -9.80 -10.78 0.87
N ALA A 77 -8.75 -10.36 1.59
CA ALA A 77 -7.37 -10.33 1.11
C ALA A 77 -7.19 -9.58 -0.23
N MET A 78 -8.10 -8.65 -0.53
CA MET A 78 -8.04 -7.83 -1.74
C MET A 78 -7.43 -6.47 -1.43
N VAL A 79 -6.65 -5.96 -2.39
CA VAL A 79 -6.17 -4.58 -2.34
C VAL A 79 -7.33 -3.64 -2.60
N ALA A 80 -7.65 -2.83 -1.60
CA ALA A 80 -8.70 -1.82 -1.65
C ALA A 80 -8.20 -0.55 -2.32
N GLU A 81 -6.96 -0.13 -2.02
CA GLU A 81 -6.43 1.13 -2.53
C GLU A 81 -4.90 1.07 -2.72
N VAL A 82 -4.41 1.70 -3.79
CA VAL A 82 -2.98 1.96 -4.01
C VAL A 82 -2.78 3.46 -4.19
N LYS A 83 -2.11 4.05 -3.20
CA LYS A 83 -1.79 5.47 -3.11
C LYS A 83 -0.31 5.69 -3.40
N THR A 84 0.02 6.57 -4.34
CA THR A 84 1.42 6.96 -4.62
C THR A 84 1.64 8.45 -4.38
N LYS A 85 2.77 8.80 -3.76
CA LYS A 85 3.18 10.20 -3.58
C LYS A 85 4.69 10.40 -3.72
N LEU A 86 5.10 11.43 -4.46
CA LEU A 86 6.49 11.87 -4.52
C LEU A 86 6.91 12.50 -3.19
N ARG A 87 7.94 11.94 -2.56
CA ARG A 87 8.57 12.47 -1.35
C ARG A 87 9.52 13.60 -1.77
N GLY A 88 8.96 14.74 -2.17
CA GLY A 88 9.75 15.86 -2.66
C GLY A 88 9.00 17.13 -3.03
N GLU A 89 7.68 17.10 -3.24
CA GLU A 89 6.89 18.31 -3.55
C GLU A 89 6.71 19.20 -2.32
N ARG A 90 7.81 19.84 -1.90
CA ARG A 90 7.76 21.14 -1.23
C ARG A 90 7.33 22.13 -2.31
N GLY A 91 6.10 22.62 -2.21
CA GLY A 91 5.62 23.70 -3.06
C GLY A 91 6.64 24.83 -3.11
N ALA A 92 6.98 25.25 -4.33
CA ALA A 92 7.50 26.58 -4.59
C ALA A 92 6.36 27.60 -4.46
#